data_AF-A0A939HQ89-F1
#
_entry.id   AF-A0A939HQ89-F1
#
_cell.length_a   1.000
_cell.length_b   1.000
_cell.length_c   1.000
_cell.angle_alpha   90.00
_cell.angle_beta   90.00
_cell.angle_gamma   90.00
#
_symmetry.space_group_name_H-M   'P 1'
#
loop_
_entity.id
_entity.type
_entity.pdbx_description
1 polymer ?
#
loop_
_entity_poly.entity_id
_entity_poly.type
_entity_poly.pdbx_seq_one_letter_code
_entity_poly.pdbx_strand_id
1 'polypeptide(L)' 'MHPTQKPVAALLPLIHAFCPAGGLVIDPFCGSGSSLVAAQHLGRDWLGMELDETHAATASRRLAYWGERRAA' A
#
# COMPACT_ATOMS: atom_id res chain seq x y z
N MET A 1 8.41 -1.24 14.72
CA MET A 1 6.98 -1.50 14.45
C MET A 1 6.26 -0.18 14.70
N HIS A 2 5.52 0.40 13.74
CA HIS A 2 4.93 1.74 13.91
C HIS A 2 3.62 1.66 14.70
N PRO A 3 3.37 2.52 15.72
CA PRO A 3 2.21 2.39 16.61
C PRO A 3 0.84 2.50 15.92
N THR A 4 0.75 3.23 14.80
CA THR A 4 -0.52 3.55 14.12
C THR A 4 -0.71 2.84 12.78
N GLN A 5 0.02 1.76 12.52
CA GLN A 5 -0.08 1.04 11.26
C GLN A 5 -1.50 0.47 11.07
N LYS A 6 -2.23 0.99 10.07
CA LYS A 6 -3.55 0.46 9.70
C LYS A 6 -3.43 -1.00 9.24
N PRO A 7 -4.29 -1.92 9.72
CA PRO A 7 -4.32 -3.29 9.22
C PRO A 7 -4.68 -3.33 7.74
N VAL A 8 -3.87 -4.02 6.92
CA VAL A 8 -4.11 -4.14 5.47
C VAL A 8 -5.49 -4.75 5.18
N ALA A 9 -5.89 -5.75 5.97
CA ALA A 9 -7.19 -6.42 5.84
C ALA A 9 -8.39 -5.46 5.93
N ALA A 10 -8.28 -4.38 6.71
CA ALA A 10 -9.33 -3.38 6.82
C ALA A 10 -9.44 -2.48 5.58
N LEU A 11 -8.35 -2.34 4.80
CA LEU A 11 -8.29 -1.48 3.61
C LEU A 11 -8.70 -2.22 2.32
N LEU A 12 -8.53 -3.54 2.28
CA LEU A 12 -8.94 -4.38 1.14
C LEU A 12 -10.39 -4.13 0.70
N PRO A 13 -11.43 -4.20 1.57
CA PRO A 13 -12.80 -4.00 1.12
C PRO A 13 -13.06 -2.57 0.61
N LEU A 14 -12.39 -1.56 1.18
CA LEU A 14 -12.53 -0.18 0.75
C LEU A 14 -11.96 0.02 -0.66
N ILE A 15 -10.72 -0.44 -0.89
CA ILE A 15 -10.10 -0.32 -2.21
C ILE A 15 -10.86 -1.15 -3.24
N HIS A 16 -11.31 -2.35 -2.89
CA HIS A 16 -12.11 -3.17 -3.80
C HIS A 16 -13.41 -2.49 -4.21
N ALA A 17 -14.10 -1.82 -3.28
CA ALA A 17 -15.37 -1.14 -3.54
C ALA A 17 -15.21 0.14 -4.35
N PHE A 18 -14.12 0.90 -4.14
CA PHE A 18 -13.98 2.25 -4.68
C PHE A 18 -12.90 2.41 -5.77
N CYS A 19 -12.11 1.36 -6.06
CA CYS A 19 -11.10 1.39 -7.11
C CYS A 19 -11.35 0.24 -8.13
N PRO A 20 -11.61 0.58 -9.41
CA PRO A 20 -11.85 -0.43 -10.44
C PRO A 20 -10.60 -1.30 -10.66
N ALA A 21 -10.78 -2.49 -11.26
CA ALA A 21 -9.67 -3.34 -11.64
C ALA A 21 -8.69 -2.62 -12.56
N GLY A 22 -7.39 -2.70 -12.25
CA GLY A 22 -6.34 -1.94 -12.94
C GLY A 22 -6.36 -0.43 -12.67
N GLY A 23 -7.23 0.06 -11.78
CA GLY A 23 -7.25 1.46 -11.37
C GLY A 23 -6.04 1.84 -10.51
N LEU A 24 -5.82 3.16 -10.36
CA LEU A 24 -4.74 3.75 -9.58
C LEU A 24 -5.23 4.20 -8.20
N VAL A 25 -4.58 3.71 -7.14
CA VAL A 25 -4.78 4.19 -5.76
C VAL A 25 -3.68 5.19 -5.41
N ILE A 26 -4.05 6.41 -5.02
CA ILE A 26 -3.11 7.46 -4.60
C ILE A 26 -3.25 7.70 -3.11
N ASP A 27 -2.15 7.61 -2.36
CA ASP A 27 -2.09 7.96 -0.94
C ASP A 27 -0.97 8.98 -0.69
N PRO A 28 -1.29 10.28 -0.55
CA PRO A 28 -0.27 11.33 -0.38
C PRO A 28 0.39 11.35 1.00
N PHE A 29 -0.13 10.57 1.96
CA PHE A 29 0.38 10.47 3.33
C PHE A 29 0.47 8.99 3.72
N CYS A 30 1.15 8.21 2.88
CA CYS A 30 1.03 6.77 2.91
C CYS A 30 1.66 6.14 4.17
N GLY A 31 2.49 6.88 4.91
CA GLY A 31 3.13 6.43 6.13
C GLY A 31 3.88 5.13 5.88
N SER A 32 3.51 4.08 6.62
CA SER A 32 4.09 2.74 6.43
C SER A 32 3.62 2.02 5.15
N GLY A 33 2.75 2.60 4.33
CA GLY A 33 2.33 2.07 3.03
C GLY A 33 1.17 1.06 3.05
N SER A 34 0.37 0.98 4.12
CA SER A 34 -0.71 -0.04 4.22
C SER A 34 -1.75 0.06 3.10
N SER A 35 -2.13 1.26 2.66
CA SER A 35 -3.07 1.48 1.55
C SER A 35 -2.50 0.97 0.22
N LEU A 36 -1.21 1.23 -0.01
CA LEU A 36 -0.50 0.82 -1.23
C LEU A 36 -0.31 -0.70 -1.29
N VAL A 37 0.02 -1.32 -0.16
CA VAL A 37 0.10 -2.79 -0.04
C VAL A 37 -1.25 -3.43 -0.33
N ALA A 38 -2.35 -2.87 0.20
CA ALA A 38 -3.69 -3.36 -0.09
C ALA A 38 -4.05 -3.20 -1.58
N ALA A 39 -3.69 -2.06 -2.19
CA ALA A 39 -3.84 -1.84 -3.63
C ALA A 39 -3.07 -2.88 -4.45
N GLN A 40 -1.79 -3.10 -4.14
CA GLN A 40 -0.95 -4.10 -4.80
C GLN A 40 -1.50 -5.52 -4.67
N HIS A 41 -2.02 -5.88 -3.50
CA HIS A 41 -2.64 -7.19 -3.25
C HIS A 41 -3.89 -7.42 -4.11
N LEU A 42 -4.67 -6.36 -4.35
CA LEU A 42 -5.83 -6.40 -5.23
C LEU A 42 -5.46 -6.24 -6.72
N GLY A 43 -4.18 -6.19 -7.07
CA GLY A 43 -3.75 -5.96 -8.46
C GLY A 43 -4.13 -4.59 -8.99
N ARG A 44 -4.15 -3.57 -8.13
CA ARG A 44 -4.29 -2.15 -8.50
C ARG A 44 -2.92 -1.51 -8.64
N ASP A 45 -2.83 -0.54 -9.52
CA ASP A 45 -1.69 0.36 -9.55
C ASP A 45 -1.76 1.29 -8.34
N TRP A 46 -0.62 1.81 -7.91
CA TRP A 46 -0.56 2.67 -6.74
C TRP A 46 0.54 3.73 -6.85
N LEU A 47 0.30 4.88 -6.21
CA LEU A 47 1.28 5.94 -6.03
C LEU A 47 1.22 6.45 -4.59
N GLY A 48 2.35 6.42 -3.92
CA GLY A 48 2.49 6.86 -2.53
C GLY A 48 3.45 8.03 -2.38
N MET A 49 3.11 8.96 -1.50
CA MET A 49 4.05 9.98 -1.01
C MET A 49 4.12 9.90 0.51
N GLU A 50 5.30 10.15 1.05
CA GLU A 50 5.56 10.23 2.49
C GLU A 50 6.75 11.15 2.71
N LEU A 51 6.64 12.05 3.69
CA LEU A 51 7.65 13.06 3.97
C LEU A 51 8.74 12.53 4.90
N ASP A 52 8.36 11.68 5.85
CA ASP A 52 9.30 11.08 6.78
C ASP A 52 10.08 9.92 6.13
N GLU A 53 11.41 10.05 6.06
CA GLU A 53 12.28 9.07 5.41
C GLU A 53 12.19 7.67 6.05
N THR A 54 11.96 7.58 7.36
CA THR A 54 11.86 6.31 8.08
C THR A 54 10.57 5.58 7.72
N HIS A 55 9.46 6.32 7.60
CA HIS A 55 8.19 5.78 7.11
C HIS A 55 8.25 5.42 5.63
N ALA A 56 8.85 6.27 4.80
CA ALA A 56 9.06 5.99 3.38
C ALA A 56 9.86 4.69 3.20
N ALA A 57 10.98 4.53 3.91
CA ALA A 57 11.78 3.29 3.88
C ALA A 57 10.98 2.06 4.35
N THR A 58 10.14 2.23 5.37
CA THR A 58 9.25 1.16 5.85
C THR A 58 8.22 0.77 4.78
N ALA A 59 7.61 1.73 4.09
CA ALA A 59 6.69 1.49 2.99
C ALA A 59 7.37 0.77 1.83
N SER A 60 8.53 1.27 1.38
CA SER A 60 9.31 0.66 0.29
C SER A 60 9.67 -0.79 0.57
N ARG A 61 10.16 -1.11 1.78
CA ARG A 61 10.48 -2.49 2.15
C ARG A 61 9.25 -3.40 2.13
N ARG A 62 8.11 -2.91 2.62
CA ARG A 62 6.85 -3.68 2.58
C ARG A 62 6.43 -3.94 1.14
N LEU A 63 6.44 -2.93 0.28
CA LEU A 63 6.01 -3.03 -1.12
C LEU A 63 6.93 -3.94 -1.95
N ALA A 64 8.24 -3.93 -1.70
CA ALA A 64 9.19 -4.85 -2.34
C ALA A 64 8.88 -6.32 -1.99
N TYR A 65 8.69 -6.62 -0.70
CA TYR A 65 8.32 -7.97 -0.24
C TYR A 65 7.04 -8.51 -0.91
N TRP A 66 6.06 -7.65 -1.16
CA TRP A 66 4.83 -8.03 -1.86
C TRP A 66 4.98 -8.09 -3.38
N GLY A 67 5.89 -7.31 -3.96
CA GLY A 67 6.20 -7.34 -5.40
C GLY A 67 6.81 -8.68 -5.83
N GLU A 68 7.75 -9.21 -5.04
CA GLU A 68 8.38 -10.50 -5.28
C GLU A 68 7.37 -11.66 -5.31
N ARG A 69 6.33 -11.59 -4.47
CA ARG A 69 5.26 -12.61 -4.40
C ARG A 69 4.25 -12.59 -5.55
N ARG A 70 4.23 -11.55 -6.38
CA ARG A 70 3.45 -11.52 -7.63
C ARG A 70 4.23 -12.07 -8.83
N ALA A 71 5.57 -12.10 -8.75
CA ALA A 71 6.45 -12.55 -9.82
C ALA A 71 6.79 -14.05 -9.76
N ALA A 72 6.51 -14.69 -8.61
CA ALA A 72 6.58 -16.15 -8.41
C ALA A 72 5.20 -16.80 -8.60
#